data_AF-A0A9P0MN90-F1
#
_entry.id   AF-A0A9P0MN90-F1
#
_cell.length_a   1.000
_cell.length_b   1.000
_cell.length_c   1.000
_cell.angle_alpha   90.00
_cell.angle_beta   90.00
_cell.angle_gamma   90.00
#
_symmetry.space_group_name_H-M   'P 1'
#
loop_
_entity.id
_entity.type
_entity.pdbx_description
1 polymer ?
#
loop_
_entity_poly.entity_id
_entity_poly.type
_entity_poly.pdbx_seq_one_letter_code
_entity_poly.pdbx_strand_id
1 'polypeptide(L)'
;MRRALFFKVIFFTIFLQLGGESLQKEWKQTSSIQKIGAEVSAGLLDDFLDSLKNSSLSKDPCLLQLNLLVQGLEDSEIWALKMVDASAKFSSGILEGNIMFVGSYDECLKINSVDNLHNHTVKGKYCTTIVNNVEHQNKGELLDKDSMQDIRMTYGVCIPAACTEDVLNELAQYLTEILDIPFHFHFYEDLCDYKDKNQLSLATIISLFLL
;
A
#
# COMPACT_ATOMS: atom_id res chain seq x y z
N MET A 1 -21.56 16.95 -27.40
CA MET A 1 -21.41 16.81 -25.93
C MET A 1 -20.73 15.48 -25.56
N ARG A 2 -19.58 15.17 -26.16
CA ARG A 2 -18.64 14.10 -25.76
C ARG A 2 -17.31 14.46 -26.42
N ARG A 3 -16.37 15.07 -25.70
CA ARG A 3 -14.95 15.29 -26.08
C ARG A 3 -14.09 16.14 -25.10
N ALA A 4 -14.55 16.39 -23.87
CA ALA A 4 -13.87 17.31 -22.94
C ALA A 4 -13.35 16.67 -21.63
N LEU A 5 -13.10 15.35 -21.57
CA LEU A 5 -12.48 14.71 -20.40
C LEU A 5 -11.03 14.24 -20.62
N PHE A 6 -10.55 14.21 -21.86
CA PHE A 6 -9.19 13.74 -22.19
C PHE A 6 -8.07 14.75 -21.90
N PHE A 7 -8.41 16.04 -21.69
CA PHE A 7 -7.42 17.12 -21.54
C PHE A 7 -6.99 17.40 -20.09
N LYS A 8 -7.64 16.80 -19.07
CA LYS A 8 -7.27 17.02 -17.66
C LYS A 8 -6.24 16.03 -17.12
N VAL A 9 -6.11 14.85 -17.73
CA VAL A 9 -5.18 13.80 -17.28
C VAL A 9 -3.74 14.06 -17.79
N ILE A 10 -3.59 14.69 -18.96
CA ILE A 10 -2.28 14.99 -19.56
C ILE A 10 -1.57 16.16 -18.85
N PHE A 11 -2.31 17.08 -18.22
CA PHE A 11 -1.70 18.26 -17.58
C PHE A 11 -1.09 17.94 -16.20
N PHE A 12 -1.60 16.92 -15.49
CA PHE A 12 -1.12 16.54 -14.17
C PHE A 12 0.16 15.69 -14.23
N THR A 13 0.33 14.89 -15.28
CA THR A 13 1.51 14.04 -15.50
C THR A 13 2.71 14.82 -16.04
N ILE A 14 2.50 15.93 -16.77
CA ILE A 14 3.58 16.81 -17.22
C ILE A 14 4.15 17.66 -16.06
N PHE A 15 3.33 18.02 -15.07
CA PHE A 15 3.76 18.86 -13.94
C PHE A 15 4.64 18.14 -12.91
N LEU A 16 4.53 16.81 -12.78
CA LEU A 16 5.36 16.00 -11.87
C LEU A 16 6.73 15.62 -12.46
N GLN A 17 6.89 15.64 -13.79
CA GLN A 17 8.09 15.07 -14.44
C GLN A 17 9.12 16.10 -14.94
N LEU A 18 8.81 17.40 -14.97
CA LEU A 18 9.72 18.47 -15.42
C LEU A 18 10.19 19.39 -14.27
N GLY A 19 10.74 18.79 -13.22
CA GLY A 19 11.46 19.52 -12.16
C GLY A 19 12.89 19.87 -12.60
N GLY A 20 13.04 20.91 -13.43
CA GLY A 20 14.33 21.57 -13.66
C GLY A 20 14.79 22.36 -12.42
N GLU A 21 16.10 22.42 -12.19
CA GLU A 21 16.77 23.03 -11.01
C GLU A 21 16.44 24.51 -10.69
N SER A 22 15.59 25.18 -11.47
CA SER A 22 15.30 26.61 -11.30
C SER A 22 14.12 26.93 -10.36
N LEU A 23 13.38 25.95 -9.84
CA LEU A 23 12.20 26.20 -8.98
C LEU A 23 12.35 25.75 -7.52
N GLN A 24 13.56 25.41 -7.04
CA GLN A 24 13.77 25.04 -5.62
C GLN A 24 13.48 26.17 -4.60
N LYS A 25 13.39 27.44 -5.03
CA LYS A 25 13.19 28.55 -4.08
C LYS A 25 11.75 28.72 -3.59
N GLU A 26 10.75 28.14 -4.24
CA GLU A 26 9.33 28.22 -3.81
C GLU A 26 8.82 26.99 -3.05
N TRP A 27 9.53 25.86 -3.10
CA TRP A 27 9.12 24.62 -2.39
C TRP A 27 9.30 24.65 -0.87
N LYS A 28 9.88 25.72 -0.30
CA LYS A 28 10.01 25.87 1.15
C LYS A 28 8.72 26.27 1.86
N GLN A 29 7.59 26.41 1.14
CA GLN A 29 6.43 27.09 1.69
C GLN A 29 5.05 26.55 1.28
N THR A 30 4.87 25.24 1.11
CA THR A 30 3.52 24.66 1.09
C THR A 30 3.46 23.29 1.78
N SER A 31 3.01 23.33 3.03
CA SER A 31 2.65 22.16 3.85
C SER A 31 1.28 21.57 3.50
N SER A 32 0.58 22.11 2.50
CA SER A 32 -0.83 21.78 2.23
C SER A 32 -1.07 20.71 1.17
N ILE A 33 -0.15 20.48 0.23
CA ILE A 33 -0.33 19.40 -0.78
C ILE A 33 -0.07 18.02 -0.16
N GLN A 34 0.86 17.93 0.79
CA GLN A 34 1.08 16.73 1.59
C GLN A 34 -0.11 16.43 2.51
N LYS A 35 -0.78 17.48 3.02
CA LYS A 35 -2.03 17.37 3.79
C LYS A 35 -3.19 16.85 2.97
N ILE A 36 -3.37 17.29 1.73
CA ILE A 36 -4.46 16.80 0.88
C ILE A 36 -4.30 15.30 0.57
N GLY A 37 -3.07 14.82 0.34
CA GLY A 37 -2.82 13.39 0.17
C GLY A 37 -3.10 12.57 1.42
N ALA A 38 -2.71 13.08 2.60
CA ALA A 38 -2.95 12.44 3.89
C ALA A 38 -4.44 12.48 4.30
N GLU A 39 -5.13 13.61 4.10
CA GLU A 39 -6.55 13.81 4.40
C GLU A 39 -7.45 12.93 3.52
N VAL A 40 -7.11 12.76 2.23
CA VAL A 40 -7.85 11.86 1.33
C VAL A 40 -7.66 10.40 1.74
N SER A 41 -6.46 10.00 2.19
CA SER A 41 -6.22 8.64 2.69
C SER A 41 -6.88 8.38 4.06
N ALA A 42 -6.94 9.37 4.94
CA ALA A 42 -7.57 9.27 6.25
C ALA A 42 -9.09 9.15 6.14
N GLY A 43 -9.75 10.06 5.39
CA GLY A 43 -11.21 10.04 5.24
C GLY A 43 -11.75 8.79 4.55
N LEU A 44 -11.01 8.25 3.57
CA LEU A 44 -11.39 7.00 2.91
C LEU A 44 -11.28 5.79 3.85
N LEU A 45 -10.27 5.77 4.73
CA LEU A 45 -10.16 4.72 5.74
C LEU A 45 -11.24 4.86 6.81
N ASP A 46 -11.58 6.08 7.22
CA ASP A 46 -12.66 6.32 8.19
C ASP A 46 -14.02 5.85 7.66
N ASP A 47 -14.34 6.16 6.39
CA ASP A 47 -15.57 5.69 5.73
C ASP A 47 -15.62 4.15 5.62
N PHE A 48 -14.47 3.52 5.36
CA PHE A 48 -14.34 2.06 5.39
C PHE A 48 -14.55 1.49 6.79
N LEU A 49 -13.88 2.04 7.80
CA LEU A 49 -14.01 1.62 9.19
C LEU A 49 -15.44 1.78 9.67
N ASP A 50 -16.12 2.86 9.28
CA ASP A 50 -17.54 3.11 9.53
C ASP A 50 -18.43 2.05 8.87
N SER A 51 -18.12 1.68 7.62
CA SER A 51 -18.80 0.59 6.91
C SER A 51 -18.59 -0.76 7.61
N LEU A 52 -17.44 -0.96 8.27
CA LEU A 52 -17.10 -2.18 9.00
C LEU A 52 -17.58 -2.23 10.46
N LYS A 53 -18.04 -1.12 11.06
CA LYS A 53 -18.50 -1.07 12.47
C LYS A 53 -19.54 -2.14 12.82
N ASN A 54 -20.39 -2.52 11.87
CA ASN A 54 -21.45 -3.53 12.06
C ASN A 54 -21.06 -4.94 11.59
N SER A 55 -19.84 -5.13 11.09
CA SER A 55 -19.32 -6.43 10.64
C SER A 55 -18.64 -7.18 11.79
N SER A 56 -18.41 -8.49 11.62
CA SER A 56 -17.55 -9.27 12.52
C SER A 56 -16.10 -8.76 12.56
N LEU A 57 -15.72 -7.92 11.60
CA LEU A 57 -14.39 -7.37 11.42
C LEU A 57 -14.13 -6.14 12.29
N SER A 58 -15.13 -5.52 12.91
CA SER A 58 -14.94 -4.31 13.75
C SER A 58 -14.04 -4.52 14.98
N LYS A 59 -13.78 -5.77 15.36
CA LYS A 59 -12.86 -6.15 16.45
C LYS A 59 -11.53 -6.70 15.95
N ASP A 60 -11.28 -6.63 14.65
CA ASP A 60 -10.05 -7.15 14.07
C ASP A 60 -8.84 -6.30 14.49
N PRO A 61 -7.77 -6.91 15.03
CA PRO A 61 -6.55 -6.21 15.41
C PRO A 61 -5.89 -5.41 14.26
N CYS A 62 -6.05 -5.83 13.01
CA CYS A 62 -5.58 -5.11 11.83
C CYS A 62 -6.25 -3.75 11.72
N LEU A 63 -7.58 -3.71 11.75
CA LEU A 63 -8.34 -2.46 11.60
C LEU A 63 -8.02 -1.46 12.72
N LEU A 64 -7.88 -1.98 13.94
CA LEU A 64 -7.46 -1.17 15.08
C LEU A 64 -6.08 -0.53 14.81
N GLN A 65 -5.09 -1.30 14.36
CA GLN A 65 -3.76 -0.75 14.09
C GLN A 65 -3.69 0.12 12.82
N LEU A 66 -4.55 -0.12 11.84
CA LEU A 66 -4.71 0.77 10.68
C LEU A 66 -5.30 2.12 11.10
N ASN A 67 -6.27 2.13 12.02
CA ASN A 67 -6.79 3.36 12.62
C ASN A 67 -5.69 4.10 13.41
N LEU A 68 -4.88 3.39 14.21
CA LEU A 68 -3.72 3.99 14.89
C LEU A 68 -2.70 4.55 13.91
N LEU A 69 -2.50 3.91 12.75
CA LEU A 69 -1.65 4.42 11.68
C LEU A 69 -2.19 5.74 11.12
N VAL A 70 -3.50 5.84 10.84
CA VAL A 70 -4.10 7.10 10.38
C VAL A 70 -3.97 8.20 11.42
N GLN A 71 -4.28 7.92 12.69
CA GLN A 71 -4.08 8.89 13.77
C GLN A 71 -2.61 9.33 13.87
N GLY A 72 -1.66 8.39 13.77
CA GLY A 72 -0.24 8.72 13.73
C GLY A 72 0.16 9.59 12.54
N LEU A 73 -0.49 9.45 11.38
CA LEU A 73 -0.25 10.33 10.22
C LEU A 73 -0.80 11.74 10.46
N GLU A 74 -1.99 11.86 11.04
CA GLU A 74 -2.59 13.16 11.40
C GLU A 74 -1.73 13.90 12.43
N ASP A 75 -1.23 13.18 13.43
CA ASP A 75 -0.34 13.70 14.47
C ASP A 75 1.11 13.90 13.97
N SER A 76 1.39 13.55 12.71
CA SER A 76 2.73 13.64 12.09
C SER A 76 3.80 12.84 12.85
N GLU A 77 3.40 11.73 13.45
CA GLU A 77 4.28 10.82 14.16
C GLU A 77 5.28 10.17 13.21
N ILE A 78 6.57 10.19 13.58
CA ILE A 78 7.66 9.74 12.71
C ILE A 78 7.51 8.26 12.33
N TRP A 79 6.99 7.42 13.21
CA TRP A 79 6.80 6.00 12.92
C TRP A 79 5.75 5.76 11.83
N ALA A 80 4.68 6.56 11.82
CA ALA A 80 3.59 6.47 10.85
C ALA A 80 4.05 6.98 9.49
N LEU A 81 4.78 8.11 9.47
CA LEU A 81 5.41 8.65 8.28
C LEU A 81 6.41 7.65 7.66
N LYS A 82 7.23 6.98 8.49
CA LYS A 82 8.14 5.92 8.02
C LYS A 82 7.40 4.71 7.45
N MET A 83 6.25 4.33 8.01
CA MET A 83 5.45 3.22 7.48
C MET A 83 4.97 3.53 6.06
N VAL A 84 4.43 4.73 5.83
CA VAL A 84 4.00 5.16 4.49
C VAL A 84 5.19 5.35 3.55
N ASP A 85 6.28 5.95 4.01
CA ASP A 85 7.47 6.18 3.17
C ASP A 85 8.16 4.87 2.74
N ALA A 86 8.11 3.86 3.61
CA ALA A 86 8.66 2.53 3.33
C ALA A 86 7.83 1.73 2.30
N SER A 87 6.60 2.13 2.02
CA SER A 87 5.83 1.55 0.92
C SER A 87 6.39 1.99 -0.43
N ALA A 88 6.20 1.14 -1.44
CA ALA A 88 6.60 1.44 -2.79
C ALA A 88 5.84 2.66 -3.33
N LYS A 89 6.40 3.26 -4.39
CA LYS A 89 5.79 4.39 -5.09
C LYS A 89 5.76 4.03 -6.57
N PHE A 90 4.64 4.27 -7.24
CA PHE A 90 4.57 4.06 -8.69
C PHE A 90 5.56 5.01 -9.38
N SER A 91 6.38 4.43 -10.25
CA SER A 91 7.30 5.17 -11.12
C SER A 91 6.88 5.03 -12.59
N SER A 92 7.41 5.89 -13.43
CA SER A 92 7.12 5.87 -14.87
C SER A 92 7.63 4.59 -15.54
N GLY A 93 7.10 4.27 -16.71
CA GLY A 93 7.58 3.17 -17.54
C GLY A 93 6.89 1.83 -17.29
N ILE A 94 5.73 1.80 -16.63
CA ILE A 94 4.93 0.56 -16.45
C ILE A 94 4.67 -0.12 -17.80
N LEU A 95 4.23 0.65 -18.80
CA LEU A 95 3.97 0.15 -20.15
C LEU A 95 5.25 -0.22 -20.93
N GLU A 96 6.41 0.17 -20.40
CA GLU A 96 7.74 -0.18 -20.93
C GLU A 96 8.40 -1.31 -20.12
N GLY A 97 7.64 -1.97 -19.23
CA GLY A 97 8.11 -3.13 -18.45
C GLY A 97 8.66 -2.80 -17.06
N ASN A 98 8.53 -1.57 -16.58
CA ASN A 98 8.83 -1.24 -15.17
C ASN A 98 7.68 -1.70 -14.27
N ILE A 99 7.67 -2.99 -13.94
CA ILE A 99 6.58 -3.67 -13.23
C ILE A 99 6.95 -4.07 -11.79
N MET A 100 8.15 -3.70 -11.31
CA MET A 100 8.66 -4.09 -10.00
C MET A 100 8.85 -2.85 -9.11
N PHE A 101 7.97 -2.68 -8.13
CA PHE A 101 7.98 -1.57 -7.18
C PHE A 101 8.23 -2.11 -5.78
N VAL A 102 9.49 -2.04 -5.32
CA VAL A 102 9.90 -2.75 -4.09
C VAL A 102 9.76 -1.94 -2.80
N GLY A 103 9.73 -0.61 -2.84
CA GLY A 103 9.74 0.18 -1.59
C GLY A 103 10.98 -0.05 -0.71
N SER A 104 10.87 0.24 0.59
CA SER A 104 11.96 0.15 1.58
C SER A 104 11.70 -0.99 2.57
N TYR A 105 12.05 -2.21 2.17
CA TYR A 105 11.87 -3.44 2.97
C TYR A 105 12.44 -3.32 4.40
N ASP A 106 13.74 -3.00 4.50
CA ASP A 106 14.43 -2.94 5.80
C ASP A 106 13.90 -1.85 6.72
N GLU A 107 13.42 -0.73 6.16
CA GLU A 107 12.83 0.34 6.94
C GLU A 107 11.51 -0.11 7.54
N CYS A 108 10.66 -0.75 6.74
CA CYS A 108 9.39 -1.30 7.20
C CYS A 108 9.58 -2.24 8.39
N LEU A 109 10.52 -3.19 8.29
CA LEU A 109 10.78 -4.17 9.35
C LEU A 109 11.37 -3.57 10.64
N LYS A 110 11.95 -2.37 10.57
CA LYS A 110 12.50 -1.67 11.73
C LYS A 110 11.44 -0.90 12.52
N ILE A 111 10.23 -0.74 11.97
CA ILE A 111 9.15 -0.01 12.64
C ILE A 111 8.67 -0.81 13.85
N ASN A 112 8.73 -0.15 15.00
CA ASN A 112 8.24 -0.64 16.28
C ASN A 112 7.84 0.57 17.13
N SER A 113 6.57 0.94 17.09
CA SER A 113 6.02 2.07 17.84
C SER A 113 5.19 1.57 18.99
N VAL A 114 5.41 2.14 20.18
CA VAL A 114 4.62 1.85 21.38
C VAL A 114 3.66 3.01 21.59
N ASP A 115 2.38 2.75 21.38
CA ASP A 115 1.33 3.65 21.80
C ASP A 115 1.08 3.47 23.30
N ASN A 116 1.60 4.43 24.08
CA ASN A 116 1.49 4.45 25.53
C ASN A 116 0.07 4.74 26.02
N LEU A 117 -0.79 5.38 25.20
CA LEU A 117 -2.16 5.75 25.58
C LEU A 117 -3.09 4.54 25.55
N HIS A 118 -2.94 3.69 24.53
CA HIS A 118 -3.80 2.53 24.31
C HIS A 118 -3.10 1.20 24.64
N ASN A 119 -1.86 1.24 25.14
CA ASN A 119 -1.03 0.08 25.47
C ASN A 119 -0.90 -0.90 24.29
N HIS A 120 -0.80 -0.36 23.08
CA HIS A 120 -0.63 -1.13 21.85
C HIS A 120 0.77 -0.93 21.29
N THR A 121 1.31 -1.96 20.67
CA THR A 121 2.58 -1.87 19.92
C THR A 121 2.29 -2.12 18.46
N VAL A 122 2.58 -1.12 17.62
CA VAL A 122 2.47 -1.20 16.16
C VAL A 122 3.84 -1.55 15.60
N LYS A 123 3.94 -2.72 14.97
CA LYS A 123 5.14 -3.18 14.27
C LYS A 123 4.90 -3.14 12.77
N GLY A 124 5.94 -2.92 11.98
CA GLY A 124 5.85 -3.01 10.53
C GLY A 124 5.86 -4.45 10.02
N LYS A 125 4.99 -4.74 9.05
CA LYS A 125 5.00 -5.93 8.20
C LYS A 125 5.09 -5.46 6.75
N TYR A 126 6.11 -5.92 6.06
CA TYR A 126 6.32 -5.65 4.65
C TYR A 126 5.63 -6.74 3.84
N CYS A 127 4.77 -6.39 2.89
CA CYS A 127 4.12 -7.34 1.99
C CYS A 127 4.44 -7.02 0.54
N THR A 128 4.84 -8.03 -0.21
CA THR A 128 4.94 -7.98 -1.67
C THR A 128 3.59 -8.38 -2.25
N THR A 129 2.78 -7.39 -2.65
CA THR A 129 1.46 -7.60 -3.26
C THR A 129 1.55 -7.69 -4.79
N ILE A 130 0.67 -8.50 -5.37
CA ILE A 130 0.53 -8.61 -6.82
C ILE A 130 -0.57 -7.65 -7.25
N VAL A 131 -0.24 -6.75 -8.18
CA VAL A 131 -1.19 -5.78 -8.72
C VAL A 131 -1.50 -6.14 -10.16
N ASN A 132 -2.77 -6.26 -10.52
CA ASN A 132 -3.19 -6.55 -11.89
C ASN A 132 -4.39 -5.73 -12.32
N ASN A 133 -4.63 -5.62 -13.62
CA ASN A 133 -5.80 -4.91 -14.18
C ASN A 133 -6.88 -5.85 -14.74
N VAL A 134 -6.77 -7.14 -14.39
CA VAL A 134 -7.72 -8.16 -14.81
C VAL A 134 -8.71 -8.35 -13.67
N GLU A 135 -9.92 -7.84 -13.85
CA GLU A 135 -11.06 -8.26 -13.05
C GLU A 135 -11.20 -9.78 -13.26
N HIS A 136 -11.18 -10.58 -12.20
CA HIS A 136 -11.25 -12.05 -12.28
C HIS A 136 -12.54 -12.49 -13.01
N GLN A 137 -12.52 -12.50 -14.34
CA GLN A 137 -13.58 -13.07 -15.15
C GLN A 137 -13.48 -14.59 -15.05
N ASN A 138 -14.65 -15.22 -14.98
CA ASN A 138 -14.87 -16.61 -14.62
C ASN A 138 -13.90 -17.59 -15.30
N LYS A 139 -13.42 -18.58 -14.53
CA LYS A 139 -12.74 -19.80 -15.04
C LYS A 139 -13.57 -20.40 -16.19
N GLY A 140 -13.16 -20.17 -17.45
CA GLY A 140 -13.85 -20.77 -18.58
C GLY A 140 -13.63 -20.13 -19.95
N GLU A 141 -13.10 -18.91 -20.05
CA GLU A 141 -12.81 -18.30 -21.35
C GLU A 141 -11.37 -18.56 -21.79
N LEU A 142 -11.24 -19.08 -23.01
CA LEU A 142 -9.98 -19.37 -23.68
C LEU A 142 -9.14 -18.09 -23.77
N LEU A 143 -7.95 -18.13 -23.16
CA LEU A 143 -6.96 -17.05 -23.18
C LEU A 143 -6.72 -16.59 -24.62
N ASP A 144 -7.22 -15.40 -24.95
CA ASP A 144 -6.81 -14.69 -26.15
C ASP A 144 -5.40 -14.16 -25.89
N LYS A 145 -4.40 -14.91 -26.36
CA LYS A 145 -2.96 -14.66 -26.13
C LYS A 145 -2.45 -13.37 -26.80
N ASP A 146 -3.33 -12.59 -27.43
CA ASP A 146 -2.98 -11.39 -28.19
C ASP A 146 -3.28 -10.07 -27.44
N SER A 147 -3.84 -10.16 -26.23
CA SER A 147 -4.04 -8.99 -25.38
C SER A 147 -2.74 -8.60 -24.67
N MET A 148 -2.06 -7.58 -25.20
CA MET A 148 -1.12 -6.72 -24.45
C MET A 148 -1.80 -5.99 -23.24
N GLN A 149 -2.89 -6.53 -22.70
CA GLN A 149 -3.76 -5.88 -21.75
C GLN A 149 -3.62 -6.44 -20.33
N ASP A 150 -2.88 -7.53 -20.11
CA ASP A 150 -2.66 -8.07 -18.76
C ASP A 150 -1.39 -7.48 -18.15
N ILE A 151 -1.53 -6.34 -17.48
CA ILE A 151 -0.47 -5.74 -16.67
C ILE A 151 -0.46 -6.49 -15.34
N ARG A 152 0.66 -7.15 -15.05
CA ARG A 152 0.94 -7.74 -13.73
C ARG A 152 2.18 -7.10 -13.14
N MET A 153 2.01 -6.46 -12.00
CA MET A 153 3.05 -5.75 -11.29
C MET A 153 3.25 -6.33 -9.89
N THR A 154 4.41 -6.07 -9.34
CA THR A 154 4.76 -6.37 -7.96
C THR A 154 4.92 -5.06 -7.21
N TYR A 155 4.25 -4.93 -6.07
CA TYR A 155 4.24 -3.70 -5.28
C TYR A 155 4.53 -4.00 -3.81
N GLY A 156 5.50 -3.31 -3.23
CA GLY A 156 5.84 -3.42 -1.81
C GLY A 156 4.96 -2.50 -0.97
N VAL A 157 4.28 -3.03 0.04
CA VAL A 157 3.48 -2.24 0.98
C VAL A 157 3.99 -2.49 2.39
N CYS A 158 4.15 -1.43 3.17
CA CYS A 158 4.41 -1.53 4.60
C CYS A 158 3.12 -1.26 5.37
N ILE A 159 2.70 -2.23 6.18
CA ILE A 159 1.44 -2.24 6.93
C ILE A 159 1.67 -2.66 8.38
N PRO A 160 0.69 -2.49 9.29
CA PRO A 160 0.79 -3.02 10.63
C PRO A 160 0.89 -4.56 10.64
N ALA A 161 1.74 -5.10 11.52
CA ALA A 161 1.96 -6.54 11.63
C ALA A 161 0.76 -7.34 12.15
N ALA A 162 -0.23 -6.66 12.73
CA ALA A 162 -1.50 -7.27 13.12
C ALA A 162 -2.39 -7.66 11.93
N CYS A 163 -2.12 -7.13 10.72
CA CYS A 163 -2.92 -7.42 9.55
C CYS A 163 -2.69 -8.81 8.99
N THR A 164 -3.73 -9.40 8.38
CA THR A 164 -3.70 -10.68 7.66
C THR A 164 -4.12 -10.47 6.21
N GLU A 165 -3.78 -11.40 5.33
CA GLU A 165 -4.17 -11.33 3.91
C GLU A 165 -5.68 -11.16 3.68
N ASP A 166 -6.53 -11.81 4.49
CA ASP A 166 -7.99 -11.73 4.36
C ASP A 166 -8.49 -10.28 4.49
N VAL A 167 -8.09 -9.61 5.58
CA VAL A 167 -8.50 -8.23 5.86
C VAL A 167 -7.93 -7.26 4.82
N LEU A 168 -6.69 -7.49 4.37
CA LEU A 168 -6.04 -6.65 3.37
C LEU A 168 -6.69 -6.77 2.00
N ASN A 169 -7.07 -7.98 1.59
CA ASN A 169 -7.76 -8.22 0.33
C ASN A 169 -9.16 -7.61 0.33
N GLU A 170 -9.93 -7.76 1.42
CA GLU A 170 -11.24 -7.12 1.57
C GLU A 170 -11.13 -5.59 1.52
N LEU A 171 -10.19 -5.02 2.27
CA LEU A 171 -9.93 -3.57 2.26
C LEU A 171 -9.51 -3.10 0.87
N ALA A 172 -8.56 -3.78 0.23
CA ALA A 172 -8.07 -3.41 -1.09
C ALA A 172 -9.18 -3.42 -2.13
N GLN A 173 -10.02 -4.47 -2.13
CA GLN A 173 -11.16 -4.56 -3.03
C GLN A 173 -12.10 -3.36 -2.83
N TYR A 174 -12.51 -3.10 -1.59
CA TYR A 174 -13.37 -1.96 -1.26
C TYR A 174 -12.80 -0.62 -1.76
N LEU A 175 -11.51 -0.36 -1.51
CA LEU A 175 -10.87 0.88 -1.94
C LEU A 175 -10.80 0.98 -3.47
N THR A 176 -10.49 -0.12 -4.17
CA THR A 176 -10.42 -0.10 -5.64
C THR A 176 -11.77 0.15 -6.28
N GLU A 177 -12.86 -0.38 -5.71
CA GLU A 177 -14.22 -0.17 -6.19
C GLU A 177 -14.69 1.28 -5.96
N ILE A 178 -14.44 1.85 -4.77
CA ILE A 178 -14.87 3.22 -4.45
C ILE A 178 -14.07 4.27 -5.21
N LEU A 179 -12.79 4.02 -5.44
CA LEU A 179 -11.91 4.94 -6.14
C LEU A 179 -11.93 4.75 -7.67
N ASP A 180 -12.71 3.80 -8.19
CA ASP A 180 -12.77 3.45 -9.62
C ASP A 180 -11.36 3.21 -10.21
N ILE A 181 -10.52 2.49 -9.45
CA ILE A 181 -9.14 2.20 -9.84
C ILE A 181 -9.13 0.93 -10.70
N PRO A 182 -8.55 0.95 -11.91
CA PRO A 182 -8.53 -0.21 -12.82
C PRO A 182 -7.47 -1.25 -12.45
N PHE A 183 -7.02 -1.26 -11.19
CA PHE A 183 -5.97 -2.14 -10.68
C PHE A 183 -6.41 -2.76 -9.37
N HIS A 184 -6.31 -4.08 -9.27
CA HIS A 184 -6.63 -4.87 -8.11
C HIS A 184 -5.35 -5.32 -7.41
N PHE A 185 -5.32 -5.19 -6.09
CA PHE A 185 -4.21 -5.59 -5.25
C PHE A 185 -4.53 -6.93 -4.60
N HIS A 186 -3.60 -7.88 -4.68
CA HIS A 186 -3.75 -9.24 -4.18
C HIS A 186 -2.63 -9.53 -3.18
N PHE A 187 -3.01 -9.64 -1.91
CA PHE A 187 -2.14 -9.94 -0.79
C PHE A 187 -2.09 -11.44 -0.55
N TYR A 188 -0.86 -11.92 -0.28
CA TYR A 188 -0.58 -13.29 0.09
C TYR A 188 0.34 -13.28 1.32
N GLU A 189 -0.02 -14.02 2.37
CA GLU A 189 0.72 -14.01 3.64
C GLU A 189 2.12 -14.58 3.49
N ASP A 190 2.33 -15.53 2.56
CA ASP A 190 3.64 -16.07 2.19
C ASP A 190 4.58 -15.02 1.60
N LEU A 191 4.05 -13.93 1.04
CA LEU A 191 4.80 -12.81 0.47
C LEU A 191 4.95 -11.63 1.44
N CYS A 192 4.59 -11.83 2.71
CA CYS A 192 4.76 -10.84 3.76
C CYS A 192 5.88 -11.22 4.72
N ASP A 193 6.60 -10.26 5.27
CA ASP A 193 7.63 -10.45 6.31
C ASP A 193 7.48 -9.43 7.42
N TYR A 194 7.78 -9.83 8.65
CA TYR A 194 7.87 -8.96 9.82
C TYR A 194 8.97 -9.49 10.74
N LYS A 195 9.50 -8.64 11.62
CA LYS A 195 10.69 -8.94 12.45
C LYS A 195 10.57 -10.20 13.32
N ASP A 196 9.35 -10.65 13.61
CA ASP A 196 9.07 -11.84 14.41
C ASP A 196 8.54 -13.03 13.55
N LYS A 197 8.42 -12.87 12.22
CA LYS A 197 8.07 -13.94 11.29
C LYS A 197 9.28 -14.84 11.14
N ASN A 198 9.15 -16.10 11.51
CA ASN A 198 10.19 -17.12 11.36
C ASN A 198 11.58 -16.65 11.83
N GLN A 199 11.78 -16.53 13.15
CA GLN A 199 13.09 -16.95 13.67
C GLN A 199 13.24 -18.40 13.22
N LEU A 200 14.06 -18.68 12.20
CA LEU A 200 14.41 -20.06 11.86
C LEU A 200 14.75 -20.74 13.18
N SER A 201 14.00 -21.79 13.53
CA SER A 201 14.30 -22.54 14.73
C SER A 201 15.77 -22.95 14.67
N LEU A 202 16.47 -22.97 15.81
CA LEU A 202 17.85 -23.46 15.86
C LEU A 202 18.00 -24.81 15.15
N ALA A 203 16.96 -25.65 15.15
CA ALA A 203 16.92 -26.91 14.41
C ALA A 203 17.04 -26.74 12.88
N THR A 204 16.41 -25.72 12.28
CA THR A 204 16.51 -25.44 10.85
C THR A 204 17.90 -24.93 10.47
N ILE A 205 18.51 -24.09 11.31
CA ILE A 205 19.90 -23.62 11.11
C ILE A 205 20.88 -24.80 11.23
N ILE A 206 20.75 -25.62 12.28
CA ILE A 206 21.58 -26.82 12.48
C ILE A 206 21.45 -27.80 11.31
N SER A 207 20.25 -27.94 10.74
CA SER A 207 20.01 -28.84 9.59
C SER A 207 20.74 -28.39 8.32
N LEU A 208 20.94 -27.07 8.13
CA LEU A 208 21.69 -26.52 6.99
C LEU A 208 23.21 -26.65 7.16
N PHE A 209 23.72 -26.73 8.39
CA PHE A 209 25.15 -26.89 8.69
C PHE A 209 25.61 -28.35 8.85
N LEU A 210 24.67 -29.31 8.91
CA LEU A 210 24.95 -30.75 9.01
C LEU A 210 24.78 -31.52 7.67
N LEU A 211 24.58 -30.79 6.56
CA LEU A 211 24.56 -31.31 5.19
C LEU A 211 25.90 -31.09 4.50
#